data_AF-A0A1G9HSU5-F1
#
_entry.id   AF-A0A1G9HSU5-F1
#
_cell.length_a   1.000
_cell.length_b   1.000
_cell.length_c   1.000
_cell.angle_alpha   90.00
_cell.angle_beta   90.00
_cell.angle_gamma   90.00
#
_symmetry.space_group_name_H-M   'P 1'
#
loop_
_entity.id
_entity.type
_entity.pdbx_description
1 polymer ?
#
loop_
_entity_poly.entity_id
_entity_poly.type
_entity_poly.pdbx_seq_one_letter_code
_entity_poly.pdbx_strand_id
1 'polypeptide(L)'
;MNFLFFLLLLPEAMRPLPAAPLKPAEIYVASTPCDSPVRAYFTIPENDESEFMTWKITLHPDTRQYEMRYTYGMTVPGTRGFRNGGTTVSRNGSFSVRPGQRTVISLAVGDKQIPFARIGDGLLHLLDSEGKLMIGNGAWSYTFNRQKP
;
A
#
# COMPACT_ATOMS: atom_id res chain seq x y z
N MET A 1 24.57 -18.98 64.36
CA MET A 1 23.18 -18.48 64.44
C MET A 1 22.97 -17.53 63.26
N ASN A 2 22.10 -17.96 62.34
CA ASN A 2 21.43 -17.33 61.18
C ASN A 2 22.18 -16.34 60.27
N PHE A 3 22.41 -16.65 58.99
CA PHE A 3 21.50 -16.72 57.82
C PHE A 3 20.87 -15.38 57.41
N LEU A 4 20.84 -15.13 56.08
CA LEU A 4 20.26 -14.02 55.28
C LEU A 4 21.30 -12.94 54.87
N PHE A 5 21.47 -12.53 53.61
CA PHE A 5 20.75 -12.76 52.35
C PHE A 5 21.76 -12.59 51.19
N PHE A 6 22.05 -13.67 50.46
CA PHE A 6 22.82 -13.63 49.22
C PHE A 6 21.86 -13.18 48.10
N LEU A 7 21.79 -11.88 47.82
CA LEU A 7 20.95 -11.36 46.74
C LEU A 7 21.66 -11.58 45.39
N LEU A 8 21.34 -12.71 44.77
CA LEU A 8 21.30 -12.97 43.32
C LEU A 8 22.10 -12.01 42.41
N LEU A 9 23.39 -12.33 42.22
CA LEU A 9 24.11 -12.03 40.98
C LEU A 9 23.60 -12.98 39.89
N LEU A 10 22.51 -12.61 39.21
CA LEU A 10 22.19 -13.23 37.93
C LEU A 10 23.23 -12.77 36.90
N PRO A 11 23.83 -13.68 36.10
CA PRO A 11 24.75 -13.29 35.05
C PRO A 11 24.04 -12.41 34.01
N GLU A 12 24.67 -11.29 33.65
CA GLU A 12 24.23 -10.32 32.62
C GLU A 12 23.85 -10.98 31.27
N ALA A 13 24.26 -12.22 31.03
CA ALA A 13 24.02 -12.97 29.79
C ALA A 13 22.56 -13.38 29.52
N MET A 14 21.62 -13.10 30.43
CA MET A 14 20.19 -13.44 30.29
C MET A 14 19.25 -12.25 30.09
N ARG A 15 19.76 -11.03 29.89
CA ARG A 15 18.88 -9.93 29.50
C ARG A 15 18.37 -10.16 28.07
N PRO A 16 17.04 -10.22 27.83
CA PRO A 16 16.53 -10.25 26.47
C PRO A 16 17.01 -8.99 25.74
N LEU A 17 17.59 -9.18 24.55
CA LEU A 17 17.96 -8.08 23.68
C LEU A 17 16.73 -7.18 23.47
N PRO A 18 16.89 -5.85 23.52
CA PRO A 18 15.79 -4.95 23.16
C PRO A 18 15.29 -5.34 21.77
N ALA A 19 13.98 -5.55 21.63
CA ALA A 19 13.39 -5.78 20.32
C ALA A 19 13.76 -4.62 19.40
N ALA A 20 14.21 -4.92 18.19
CA ALA A 20 14.50 -3.89 17.20
C ALA A 20 13.26 -3.00 17.02
N PRO A 21 13.42 -1.68 16.90
CA PRO A 21 12.29 -0.78 16.70
C PRO A 21 11.55 -1.16 15.42
N LEU A 22 10.22 -1.22 15.50
CA LEU A 22 9.36 -1.51 14.35
C LEU A 22 9.59 -0.45 13.26
N LYS A 23 9.65 -0.90 12.01
CA LYS A 23 9.73 -0.02 10.86
C LYS A 23 8.42 0.78 10.76
N PRO A 24 8.50 2.09 10.50
CA PRO A 24 7.31 2.91 10.33
C PRO A 24 6.51 2.45 9.11
N ALA A 25 5.19 2.58 9.19
CA ALA A 25 4.31 2.32 8.06
C ALA A 25 4.62 3.27 6.89
N GLU A 26 4.54 2.75 5.67
CA GLU A 26 4.72 3.53 4.45
C GLU A 26 3.34 3.87 3.87
N ILE A 27 3.02 5.17 3.79
CA ILE A 27 1.73 5.62 3.28
C ILE A 27 1.92 6.20 1.88
N TYR A 28 1.20 5.66 0.90
CA TYR A 28 1.23 6.06 -0.50
C TYR A 28 -0.15 6.57 -0.94
N VAL A 29 -0.17 7.64 -1.72
CA VAL A 29 -1.40 8.24 -2.28
C VAL A 29 -1.27 8.44 -3.78
N ALA A 30 -2.39 8.31 -4.49
CA ALA A 30 -2.43 8.50 -5.94
C ALA A 30 -3.80 8.97 -6.44
N SER A 31 -3.81 9.46 -7.66
CA SER A 31 -5.01 9.62 -8.48
C SER A 31 -4.74 8.96 -9.83
N THR A 32 -5.53 7.95 -10.16
CA THR A 32 -5.37 7.14 -11.38
C THR A 32 -6.62 7.25 -12.25
N PRO A 33 -6.52 6.97 -13.56
CA PRO A 33 -7.69 6.66 -14.36
C PRO A 33 -8.50 5.50 -13.74
N CYS A 34 -9.82 5.52 -13.91
CA CYS A 34 -10.69 4.39 -13.61
C CYS A 34 -11.02 3.63 -14.90
N ASP A 35 -10.00 3.06 -15.54
CA ASP A 35 -10.09 2.35 -16.82
C ASP A 35 -10.10 0.82 -16.64
N SER A 36 -10.17 0.07 -17.75
CA SER A 36 -10.37 -1.38 -17.75
C SER A 36 -9.36 -2.16 -16.88
N PRO A 37 -8.03 -1.97 -17.00
CA PRO A 37 -7.06 -2.68 -16.16
C PRO A 37 -7.29 -2.47 -14.67
N VAL A 38 -7.60 -1.23 -14.26
CA VAL A 38 -7.85 -0.91 -12.87
C VAL A 38 -9.18 -1.52 -12.41
N ARG A 39 -10.26 -1.36 -13.19
CA ARG A 39 -11.58 -1.91 -12.89
C ARG A 39 -11.55 -3.42 -12.67
N ALA A 40 -10.73 -4.13 -13.45
CA ALA A 40 -10.56 -5.58 -13.34
C ALA A 40 -10.03 -6.02 -11.97
N TYR A 41 -9.18 -5.24 -11.30
CA TYR A 41 -8.70 -5.58 -9.96
C TYR A 41 -9.76 -5.44 -8.87
N PHE A 42 -10.76 -4.57 -9.06
CA PHE A 42 -11.73 -4.19 -8.02
C PHE A 42 -13.14 -4.68 -8.28
N THR A 43 -13.35 -5.40 -9.38
CA THR A 43 -14.68 -5.86 -9.81
C THR A 43 -15.64 -4.67 -9.98
N ILE A 44 -15.12 -3.55 -10.49
CA ILE A 44 -15.95 -2.40 -10.86
C ILE A 44 -16.62 -2.74 -12.20
N PRO A 45 -17.95 -2.62 -12.34
CA PRO A 45 -18.64 -2.92 -13.58
C PRO A 45 -18.10 -2.10 -14.77
N GLU A 46 -18.05 -2.68 -15.97
CA GLU A 46 -17.58 -1.98 -17.17
C GLU A 46 -18.51 -0.82 -17.57
N ASN A 47 -19.80 -0.94 -17.28
CA ASN A 47 -20.81 0.09 -17.54
C ASN A 47 -20.86 1.19 -16.46
N ASP A 48 -19.99 1.15 -15.45
CA ASP A 48 -19.89 2.23 -14.45
C ASP A 48 -19.31 3.49 -15.12
N GLU A 49 -19.89 4.66 -14.86
CA GLU A 49 -19.48 5.94 -15.46
C GLU A 49 -18.17 6.51 -14.87
N SER A 50 -17.48 5.78 -14.00
CA SER A 50 -16.30 6.30 -13.31
C SER A 50 -15.14 6.64 -14.24
N GLU A 51 -14.63 7.86 -14.09
CA GLU A 51 -13.52 8.38 -14.89
C GLU A 51 -12.19 8.29 -14.15
N PHE A 52 -12.23 8.45 -12.82
CA PHE A 52 -11.06 8.56 -11.98
C PHE A 52 -11.21 7.84 -10.65
N MET A 53 -10.07 7.57 -10.02
CA MET A 53 -10.00 7.00 -8.69
C MET A 53 -8.88 7.63 -7.87
N THR A 54 -9.15 7.84 -6.59
CA THR A 54 -8.15 8.25 -5.59
C THR A 54 -7.81 7.09 -4.69
N TRP A 55 -6.57 7.06 -4.22
CA TRP A 55 -6.01 5.96 -3.45
C TRP A 55 -5.30 6.44 -2.20
N LYS A 56 -5.37 5.62 -1.15
CA LYS A 56 -4.46 5.62 -0.02
C LYS A 56 -4.10 4.18 0.32
N ILE A 57 -2.81 3.84 0.23
CA ILE A 57 -2.26 2.54 0.61
C ILE A 57 -1.32 2.75 1.79
N THR A 58 -1.54 2.02 2.87
CA THR A 58 -0.63 1.94 4.01
C THR A 58 0.01 0.56 3.99
N LEU A 59 1.33 0.49 3.86
CA LEU A 59 2.11 -0.74 3.98
C LEU A 59 2.71 -0.82 5.38
N HIS A 60 2.58 -1.98 6.02
CA HIS A 60 3.22 -2.31 7.29
C HIS A 60 4.37 -3.29 7.04
N PRO A 61 5.64 -2.83 6.88
CA PRO A 61 6.73 -3.65 6.39
C PRO A 61 7.04 -4.88 7.24
N ASP A 62 6.91 -4.75 8.56
CA ASP A 62 7.27 -5.81 9.50
C ASP A 62 6.22 -6.92 9.57
N THR A 63 4.93 -6.58 9.45
CA THR A 63 3.83 -7.56 9.50
C THR A 63 3.42 -8.07 8.11
N ARG A 64 3.96 -7.46 7.04
CA ARG A 64 3.57 -7.72 5.64
C ARG A 64 2.07 -7.57 5.40
N GLN A 65 1.43 -6.67 6.14
CA GLN A 65 0.03 -6.31 5.97
C GLN A 65 -0.12 -4.95 5.30
N TYR A 66 -1.22 -4.75 4.59
CA TYR A 66 -1.59 -3.47 4.02
C TYR A 66 -3.00 -3.09 4.40
N GLU A 67 -3.25 -1.79 4.41
CA GLU A 67 -4.58 -1.18 4.37
C GLU A 67 -4.67 -0.36 3.10
N MET A 68 -5.79 -0.47 2.39
CA MET A 68 -6.04 0.26 1.17
C MET A 68 -7.43 0.86 1.22
N ARG A 69 -7.51 2.16 1.00
CA ARG A 69 -8.76 2.88 0.76
C ARG A 69 -8.71 3.49 -0.62
N TYR A 70 -9.78 3.31 -1.38
CA TYR A 70 -9.92 3.96 -2.66
C TYR A 70 -11.32 4.51 -2.86
N THR A 71 -11.43 5.58 -3.62
CA THR A 71 -12.70 6.19 -4.01
C THR A 71 -12.71 6.35 -5.52
N TYR A 72 -13.74 5.85 -6.19
CA TYR A 72 -13.90 5.95 -7.64
C TYR A 72 -15.23 6.61 -8.01
N GLY A 73 -15.28 7.28 -9.16
CA GLY A 73 -16.49 7.98 -9.61
C GLY A 73 -16.22 8.94 -10.77
N MET A 74 -17.23 9.71 -11.16
CA MET A 74 -17.08 10.83 -12.09
C MET A 74 -16.45 12.03 -11.41
N THR A 75 -15.57 12.74 -12.12
CA THR A 75 -14.99 13.99 -11.61
C THR A 75 -16.01 15.13 -11.55
N VAL A 76 -15.76 16.10 -10.68
CA VAL A 76 -16.34 17.44 -10.82
C VAL A 76 -15.24 18.37 -11.37
N PRO A 77 -15.39 18.87 -12.61
CA PRO A 77 -14.39 19.73 -13.24
C PRO A 77 -13.97 20.91 -12.34
N GLY A 78 -12.67 21.18 -12.30
CA GLY A 78 -12.10 22.26 -11.47
C GLY A 78 -12.05 21.99 -9.97
N THR A 79 -12.36 20.77 -9.52
CA THR A 79 -12.28 20.39 -8.10
C THR A 79 -11.47 19.10 -7.90
N ARG A 80 -11.24 18.75 -6.62
CA ARG A 80 -10.68 17.44 -6.23
C ARG A 80 -11.76 16.41 -5.88
N GLY A 81 -13.03 16.75 -6.13
CA GLY A 81 -14.18 16.00 -5.67
C GLY A 81 -14.76 15.06 -6.73
N PHE A 82 -15.55 14.12 -6.25
CA PHE A 82 -16.36 13.22 -7.05
C PHE A 82 -17.79 13.76 -7.15
N ARG A 83 -18.43 13.59 -8.31
CA ARG A 83 -19.87 13.83 -8.43
C ARG A 83 -20.58 12.88 -7.46
N ASN A 84 -21.50 13.43 -6.66
CA ASN A 84 -22.22 12.69 -5.62
C ASN A 84 -21.33 11.99 -4.57
N GLY A 85 -20.07 12.44 -4.40
CA GLY A 85 -19.14 11.88 -3.42
C GLY A 85 -18.41 10.59 -3.85
N GLY A 86 -18.79 9.99 -4.98
CA GLY A 86 -18.19 8.75 -5.49
C GLY A 86 -18.44 7.54 -4.60
N THR A 87 -17.86 6.40 -4.98
CA THR A 87 -17.95 5.15 -4.23
C THR A 87 -16.64 4.87 -3.53
N THR A 88 -16.67 4.80 -2.19
CA THR A 88 -15.47 4.54 -1.38
C THR A 88 -15.46 3.10 -0.87
N VAL A 89 -14.31 2.44 -1.01
CA VAL A 89 -14.09 1.07 -0.55
C VAL A 89 -12.81 1.02 0.28
N SER A 90 -12.84 0.21 1.34
CA SER A 90 -11.68 -0.12 2.17
C SER A 90 -11.39 -1.60 2.08
N ARG A 91 -10.12 -1.98 1.96
CA ARG A 91 -9.63 -3.35 1.92
C ARG A 91 -8.34 -3.48 2.72
N ASN A 92 -8.18 -4.61 3.39
CA ASN A 92 -6.96 -4.97 4.08
C ASN A 92 -6.51 -6.34 3.59
N GLY A 93 -5.21 -6.62 3.67
CA GLY A 93 -4.68 -7.93 3.30
C GLY A 93 -3.18 -8.01 3.48
N SER A 94 -2.58 -9.08 2.98
CA SER A 94 -1.14 -9.23 2.96
C SER A 94 -0.54 -8.71 1.66
N PHE A 95 0.76 -8.37 1.72
CA PHE A 95 1.53 -8.06 0.52
C PHE A 95 2.84 -8.84 0.50
N SER A 96 3.33 -9.12 -0.70
CA SER A 96 4.64 -9.72 -0.92
C SER A 96 5.60 -8.71 -1.53
N VAL A 97 6.89 -8.92 -1.31
CA VAL A 97 7.97 -8.12 -1.93
C VAL A 97 8.91 -9.07 -2.64
N ARG A 98 9.08 -8.85 -3.94
CA ARG A 98 10.00 -9.61 -4.78
C ARG A 98 11.14 -8.69 -5.23
N PRO A 99 12.38 -8.92 -4.75
CA PRO A 99 13.55 -8.23 -5.25
C PRO A 99 13.91 -8.72 -6.67
N GLY A 100 14.69 -7.94 -7.40
CA GLY A 100 15.14 -8.25 -8.75
C GLY A 100 15.83 -7.04 -9.38
N GLN A 101 15.82 -6.95 -10.72
CA GLN A 101 16.27 -5.73 -11.42
C GLN A 101 15.49 -4.48 -10.96
N ARG A 102 14.23 -4.67 -10.57
CA ARG A 102 13.42 -3.71 -9.82
C ARG A 102 12.63 -4.45 -8.74
N THR A 103 12.46 -3.82 -7.59
CA THR A 103 11.65 -4.37 -6.51
C THR A 103 10.17 -4.27 -6.86
N VAL A 104 9.44 -5.39 -6.76
CA VAL A 104 7.99 -5.45 -6.99
C VAL A 104 7.28 -5.72 -5.67
N ILE A 105 6.25 -4.92 -5.37
CA ILE A 105 5.34 -5.11 -4.24
C ILE A 105 4.00 -5.56 -4.80
N SER A 106 3.47 -6.70 -4.33
CA SER A 106 2.17 -7.20 -4.79
C SER A 106 1.18 -7.23 -3.63
N LEU A 107 0.08 -6.51 -3.75
CA LEU A 107 -1.02 -6.54 -2.77
C LEU A 107 -1.99 -7.66 -3.10
N ALA A 108 -2.30 -8.55 -2.15
CA ALA A 108 -3.30 -9.58 -2.35
C ALA A 108 -4.72 -9.00 -2.23
N VAL A 109 -5.55 -9.18 -3.26
CA VAL A 109 -6.94 -8.68 -3.32
C VAL A 109 -7.84 -9.81 -3.81
N GLY A 110 -8.46 -10.54 -2.87
CA GLY A 110 -9.20 -11.77 -3.20
C GLY A 110 -8.25 -12.82 -3.77
N ASP A 111 -8.57 -13.31 -4.96
CA ASP A 111 -7.76 -14.24 -5.75
C ASP A 111 -6.73 -13.54 -6.67
N LYS A 112 -6.75 -12.21 -6.72
CA LYS A 112 -5.89 -11.39 -7.57
C LYS A 112 -4.74 -10.76 -6.79
N GLN A 113 -3.75 -10.27 -7.55
CA GLN A 113 -2.68 -9.44 -7.01
C GLN A 113 -2.61 -8.12 -7.75
N ILE A 114 -2.30 -7.05 -7.03
CA ILE A 114 -2.04 -5.73 -7.60
C ILE A 114 -0.54 -5.45 -7.52
N PRO A 115 0.19 -5.56 -8.65
CA PRO A 115 1.63 -5.42 -8.67
C PRO A 115 2.06 -3.95 -8.83
N PHE A 116 3.02 -3.53 -8.01
CA PHE A 116 3.64 -2.21 -8.07
C PHE A 116 5.15 -2.36 -8.21
N ALA A 117 5.77 -1.62 -9.14
CA ALA A 117 7.21 -1.41 -9.10
C ALA A 117 7.54 -0.33 -8.07
N ARG A 118 8.49 -0.60 -7.19
CA ARG A 118 9.10 0.43 -6.33
C ARG A 118 10.13 1.20 -7.16
N ILE A 119 10.00 2.53 -7.18
CA ILE A 119 10.88 3.45 -7.90
C ILE A 119 11.52 4.39 -6.87
N GLY A 120 12.77 4.09 -6.48
CA GLY A 120 13.41 4.75 -5.35
C GLY A 120 12.63 4.54 -4.04
N ASP A 121 12.80 5.46 -3.09
CA ASP A 121 12.22 5.30 -1.74
C ASP A 121 10.80 5.86 -1.62
N GLY A 122 10.45 6.83 -2.48
CA GLY A 122 9.22 7.62 -2.36
C GLY A 122 8.09 7.23 -3.31
N LEU A 123 8.32 6.34 -4.27
CA LEU A 123 7.36 6.07 -5.35
C LEU A 123 7.04 4.59 -5.51
N LEU A 124 5.76 4.32 -5.75
CA LEU A 124 5.30 3.07 -6.34
C LEU A 124 4.66 3.39 -7.69
N HIS A 125 4.77 2.49 -8.65
CA HIS A 125 4.13 2.62 -9.96
C HIS A 125 3.39 1.34 -10.31
N LEU A 126 2.12 1.46 -10.67
CA LEU A 126 1.27 0.31 -10.96
C LEU A 126 1.77 -0.42 -12.22
N LEU A 127 1.72 -1.75 -12.17
CA LEU A 127 2.09 -2.61 -13.27
C LEU A 127 0.86 -3.28 -13.89
N ASP A 128 0.93 -3.54 -15.19
CA ASP A 128 -0.05 -4.37 -15.87
C ASP A 128 0.17 -5.87 -15.62
N SER A 129 -0.67 -6.72 -16.22
CA SER A 129 -0.62 -8.18 -16.10
C SER A 129 0.65 -8.81 -16.69
N GLU A 130 1.32 -8.12 -17.62
CA GLU A 130 2.61 -8.53 -18.18
C GLU A 130 3.80 -8.02 -17.33
N GLY A 131 3.51 -7.23 -16.29
CA GLY A 131 4.51 -6.59 -15.48
C GLY A 131 5.20 -5.44 -16.21
N LYS A 132 4.56 -4.69 -17.09
CA LYS A 132 5.07 -3.42 -17.62
C LYS A 132 4.52 -2.24 -16.82
N LEU A 133 5.21 -1.10 -16.87
CA LEU A 133 4.74 0.13 -16.22
C LEU A 133 3.48 0.62 -16.93
N MET A 134 2.40 0.85 -16.19
CA MET A 134 1.17 1.37 -16.77
C MET A 134 1.30 2.84 -17.17
N ILE A 135 0.87 3.17 -18.38
CA ILE A 135 0.94 4.54 -18.89
C ILE A 135 -0.39 5.24 -18.61
N GLY A 136 -0.31 6.41 -17.97
CA GLY A 136 -1.47 7.25 -17.70
C GLY A 136 -2.07 7.90 -18.94
N ASN A 137 -2.91 8.89 -18.73
CA ASN A 137 -3.49 9.71 -19.80
C ASN A 137 -3.18 11.20 -19.55
N GLY A 138 -3.80 12.10 -20.32
CA GLY A 138 -3.58 13.54 -20.21
C GLY A 138 -3.99 14.16 -18.86
N ALA A 139 -4.75 13.44 -18.03
CA ALA A 139 -5.25 13.93 -16.74
C ALA A 139 -4.69 13.19 -15.52
N TRP A 140 -4.39 11.89 -15.62
CA TRP A 140 -3.99 11.05 -14.48
C TRP A 140 -2.84 10.10 -14.81
N SER A 141 -2.14 9.65 -13.77
CA SER A 141 -1.00 8.74 -13.88
C SER A 141 -1.19 7.49 -13.02
N TYR A 142 -0.30 6.53 -13.17
CA TYR A 142 -0.26 5.30 -12.37
C TYR A 142 0.82 5.32 -11.27
N THR A 143 1.28 6.51 -10.91
CA THR A 143 2.31 6.72 -9.89
C THR A 143 1.69 7.09 -8.54
N PHE A 144 2.14 6.40 -7.51
CA PHE A 144 1.75 6.58 -6.13
C PHE A 144 2.92 7.23 -5.38
N ASN A 145 2.64 8.33 -4.70
CA ASN A 145 3.63 9.12 -3.98
C ASN A 145 3.52 8.85 -2.48
N ARG A 146 4.66 8.73 -1.81
CA ARG A 146 4.69 8.63 -0.36
C ARG A 146 4.14 9.92 0.24
N GLN A 147 3.16 9.83 1.13
CA GLN A 147 2.49 10.98 1.74
C GLN A 147 3.43 11.80 2.64
N LYS A 148 4.48 11.17 3.16
CA LYS A 148 5.57 11.82 3.89
C LYS A 148 6.89 11.18 3.42
N PRO A 149 7.80 11.94 2.79
CA PRO A 149 9.10 11.44 2.35
C PRO A 149 9.90 10.84 3.51
#